data_AF-A0A2A6E450-F1
#
_entry.id   AF-A0A2A6E450-F1
#
_cell.length_a   1.000
_cell.length_b   1.000
_cell.length_c   1.000
_cell.angle_alpha   90.00
_cell.angle_beta   90.00
_cell.angle_gamma   90.00
#
_symmetry.space_group_name_H-M   'P 1'
#
loop_
_entity.id
_entity.type
_entity.pdbx_description
1 polymer ?
#
loop_
_entity_poly.entity_id
_entity_poly.type
_entity_poly.pdbx_seq_one_letter_code
_entity_poly.pdbx_strand_id
1 'polypeptide(L)'
;MKNWLYIEPYTLLFKTDKECLLYNTLDGSKLIIPVNGKNRDLLYALAEQKCIAISDTLADHQTLSDIIALVQNTFNGDVIPIENDSCRPAVFKPIINNQRAFEKLDTYDWININSEVMNYLEEVFIYINGGKQNNLRNIKLFNQIHSYIESNLEIDSQLLAEFFKRVIDKQINRINILGGNIMSHAFLSDIIRIMREKAHIINFHFRFDEWKAEYKKVLESKFDELTIICPICLLMENPFNLDGLFNQKYAKKTKYIFIIQNEKEYKRYEEIVSNNPYVIKYRCLPLFNGSN
;
A
#
# COMPACT_ATOMS: atom_id res chain seq x y z
N MET A 1 -43.02 10.46 9.25
CA MET A 1 -42.39 9.16 8.97
C MET A 1 -41.19 8.97 9.88
N LYS A 2 -40.74 7.73 10.05
CA LYS A 2 -39.50 7.39 10.78
C LYS A 2 -38.55 6.76 9.78
N ASN A 3 -37.28 7.10 9.88
CA ASN A 3 -36.20 6.61 9.03
C ASN A 3 -35.08 6.05 9.91
N TRP A 4 -34.31 5.09 9.38
CA TRP A 4 -33.03 4.69 9.97
C TRP A 4 -31.93 5.56 9.38
N LEU A 5 -31.22 6.30 10.22
CA LEU A 5 -29.92 6.88 9.86
C LEU A 5 -28.85 5.87 10.24
N TYR A 6 -28.02 5.46 9.27
CA TYR A 6 -26.91 4.54 9.52
C TYR A 6 -25.58 5.07 8.99
N ILE A 7 -24.49 4.58 9.57
CA ILE A 7 -23.11 4.82 9.17
C ILE A 7 -22.65 3.64 8.34
N GLU A 8 -21.93 3.88 7.26
CA GLU A 8 -21.47 2.82 6.36
C GLU A 8 -20.46 1.88 7.05
N PRO A 9 -20.43 0.58 6.69
CA PRO A 9 -19.53 -0.41 7.33
C PRO A 9 -18.04 -0.13 7.15
N TYR A 10 -17.67 0.72 6.19
CA TYR A 10 -16.29 1.16 5.95
C TYR A 10 -15.97 2.50 6.64
N THR A 11 -16.91 3.11 7.36
CA THR A 11 -16.70 4.38 8.06
C THR A 11 -16.39 4.17 9.53
N LEU A 12 -15.20 4.62 9.94
CA LEU A 12 -14.83 4.72 11.34
C LEU A 12 -15.43 6.00 11.94
N LEU A 13 -15.98 5.89 13.14
CA LEU A 13 -16.55 7.03 13.86
C LEU A 13 -15.90 7.10 15.24
N PHE A 14 -15.25 8.22 15.52
CA PHE A 14 -14.63 8.54 16.80
C PHE A 14 -15.33 9.76 17.41
N LYS A 15 -15.55 9.75 18.72
CA LYS A 15 -16.20 10.86 19.42
C LYS A 15 -15.36 11.36 20.58
N THR A 16 -15.41 12.67 20.79
CA THR A 16 -14.97 13.37 22.00
C THR A 16 -16.09 14.30 22.46
N ASP A 17 -15.94 14.94 23.62
CA ASP A 17 -16.91 15.96 24.07
C ASP A 17 -16.91 17.23 23.20
N LYS A 18 -15.92 17.42 22.32
CA LYS A 18 -15.77 18.62 21.48
C LYS A 18 -16.12 18.37 20.01
N GLU A 19 -15.85 17.18 19.51
CA GLU A 19 -15.98 16.85 18.09
C GLU A 19 -16.21 15.35 17.86
N CYS A 20 -16.85 15.07 16.73
CA CYS A 20 -17.05 13.74 16.17
C CYS A 20 -16.32 13.65 14.83
N LEU A 21 -15.48 12.63 14.66
CA LEU A 21 -14.74 12.34 13.43
C LEU A 21 -15.36 11.12 12.74
N LEU A 22 -15.78 11.29 11.49
CA LEU A 22 -16.08 10.21 10.57
C LEU A 22 -14.91 10.07 9.58
N TYR A 23 -14.34 8.89 9.50
CA TYR A 23 -13.21 8.57 8.63
C TYR A 23 -13.63 7.47 7.65
N ASN A 24 -13.67 7.81 6.37
CA ASN A 24 -13.99 6.89 5.30
C ASN A 24 -12.72 6.09 4.96
N THR A 25 -12.74 4.77 5.22
CA THR A 25 -11.56 3.92 4.99
C THR A 25 -11.30 3.59 3.52
N LEU A 26 -12.26 3.86 2.61
CA LEU A 26 -12.10 3.60 1.18
C LEU A 26 -11.23 4.66 0.49
N ASP A 27 -11.40 5.93 0.86
CA ASP A 27 -10.71 7.07 0.22
C ASP A 27 -9.83 7.88 1.19
N GLY A 28 -9.90 7.59 2.49
CA GLY A 28 -9.15 8.28 3.54
C GLY A 28 -9.68 9.67 3.90
N SER A 29 -10.87 10.05 3.40
CA SER A 29 -11.49 11.34 3.70
C SER A 29 -11.94 11.44 5.17
N LYS A 30 -11.96 12.67 5.66
CA LYS A 30 -12.27 13.00 7.06
C LYS A 30 -13.41 14.02 7.11
N LEU A 31 -14.47 13.69 7.83
CA LEU A 31 -15.53 14.62 8.19
C LEU A 31 -15.46 14.87 9.70
N ILE A 32 -15.23 16.12 10.10
CA ILE A 32 -15.19 16.53 11.51
C ILE A 32 -16.42 17.38 11.80
N ILE A 33 -17.21 16.97 12.78
CA ILE A 33 -18.44 17.64 13.20
C ILE A 33 -18.27 18.13 14.64
N PRO A 34 -18.34 19.45 14.90
CA PRO A 34 -18.32 19.98 16.27
C PRO A 34 -19.50 19.46 17.10
N VAL A 35 -19.22 18.98 18.31
CA VAL A 35 -20.24 18.55 19.27
C VAL A 35 -20.73 19.77 20.06
N ASN A 36 -22.04 19.96 20.10
CA ASN A 36 -22.71 20.99 20.87
C ASN A 36 -24.03 20.45 21.44
N GLY A 37 -24.69 21.23 22.31
CA GLY A 37 -25.91 20.80 22.99
C GLY A 37 -27.07 20.41 22.07
N LYS A 38 -27.06 20.83 20.79
CA LYS A 38 -28.12 20.52 19.83
C LYS A 38 -27.91 19.20 19.08
N ASN A 39 -26.67 18.74 18.92
CA ASN A 39 -26.34 17.55 18.12
C ASN A 39 -25.65 16.42 18.91
N ARG A 40 -25.32 16.66 20.19
CA ARG A 40 -24.60 15.70 21.04
C ARG A 40 -25.27 14.34 21.07
N ASP A 41 -26.57 14.29 21.36
CA ASP A 41 -27.29 13.04 21.55
C ASP A 41 -27.33 12.21 20.26
N LEU A 42 -27.53 12.87 19.11
CA LEU A 42 -27.48 12.23 17.80
C LEU A 42 -26.10 11.61 17.53
N LEU A 43 -25.04 12.40 17.71
CA LEU A 43 -23.66 11.96 17.41
C LEU A 43 -23.20 10.84 18.35
N TYR A 44 -23.58 10.90 19.63
CA TYR A 44 -23.25 9.87 20.62
C TYR A 44 -24.00 8.57 20.32
N ALA A 45 -25.30 8.67 20.02
CA ALA A 45 -26.09 7.51 19.62
C ALA A 45 -25.52 6.87 18.34
N LEU A 46 -25.18 7.64 17.31
CA LEU A 46 -24.53 7.12 16.10
C LEU A 46 -23.19 6.45 16.39
N ALA A 47 -22.38 7.00 17.29
CA ALA A 47 -21.09 6.41 17.65
C ALA A 47 -21.22 5.02 18.27
N GLU A 48 -22.22 4.85 19.13
CA GLU A 48 -22.46 3.61 19.87
C GLU A 48 -23.21 2.58 19.03
N GLN A 49 -24.24 3.03 18.33
CA GLN A 49 -25.25 2.19 17.71
C GLN A 49 -25.04 2.04 16.20
N LYS A 50 -24.36 2.98 15.53
CA LYS A 50 -24.13 3.05 14.08
C LYS A 50 -25.36 3.10 13.19
N CYS A 51 -26.52 2.76 13.71
CA CYS A 51 -27.81 2.89 13.09
C CYS A 51 -28.81 3.29 14.17
N ILE A 52 -29.55 4.37 13.95
CA ILE A 52 -30.52 4.91 14.91
C ILE A 52 -31.80 5.31 14.19
N ALA A 53 -32.92 5.20 14.88
CA ALA A 53 -34.19 5.68 14.35
C ALA A 53 -34.24 7.20 14.51
N ILE A 54 -34.57 7.90 13.42
CA ILE A 54 -34.85 9.33 13.38
C ILE A 54 -36.29 9.53 12.91
N SER A 55 -37.01 10.47 13.49
CA SER A 55 -38.33 10.90 13.01
C SER A 55 -38.19 12.10 12.09
N ASP A 56 -39.16 12.33 11.21
CA ASP A 56 -39.17 13.54 10.37
C ASP A 56 -39.19 14.84 11.20
N THR A 57 -39.66 14.80 12.44
CA THR A 57 -39.61 15.96 13.36
C THR A 57 -38.19 16.32 13.82
N LEU A 58 -37.20 15.42 13.70
CA LEU A 58 -35.78 15.76 13.88
C LEU A 58 -35.24 16.56 12.69
N ALA A 59 -35.89 16.50 11.52
CA ALA A 59 -35.51 17.28 10.35
C ALA A 59 -35.90 18.77 10.48
N ASP A 60 -36.82 19.11 11.39
CA ASP A 60 -37.18 20.50 11.71
C ASP A 60 -36.05 21.25 12.47
N HIS A 61 -35.09 20.51 13.01
CA HIS A 61 -33.85 21.10 13.53
C HIS A 61 -32.81 21.16 12.41
N GLN A 62 -32.65 22.35 11.82
CA GLN A 62 -31.68 22.64 10.75
C GLN A 62 -30.30 22.00 11.02
N THR A 63 -29.78 22.12 12.24
CA THR A 63 -28.48 21.54 12.63
C THR A 63 -28.40 20.03 12.44
N LEU A 64 -29.48 19.29 12.68
CA LEU A 64 -29.50 17.84 12.53
C LEU A 64 -29.66 17.44 11.06
N SER A 65 -30.51 18.15 10.32
CA SER A 65 -30.64 17.99 8.87
C SER A 65 -29.32 18.24 8.13
N ASP A 66 -28.58 19.29 8.53
CA ASP A 66 -27.26 19.59 7.97
C ASP A 66 -26.26 18.46 8.22
N ILE A 67 -26.29 17.86 9.42
CA ILE A 67 -25.43 16.71 9.77
C ILE A 67 -25.78 15.49 8.93
N ILE A 68 -27.07 15.18 8.77
CA ILE A 68 -27.53 14.06 7.94
C ILE A 68 -27.07 14.26 6.50
N ALA A 69 -27.28 15.45 5.95
CA ALA A 69 -26.84 15.79 4.60
C ALA A 69 -25.31 15.71 4.45
N LEU A 70 -24.53 16.14 5.45
CA LEU A 70 -23.08 15.99 5.45
C LEU A 70 -22.65 14.53 5.43
N VAL A 71 -23.28 13.67 6.23
CA VAL A 71 -22.99 12.23 6.29
C VAL A 71 -23.27 11.58 4.92
N GLN A 72 -24.40 11.90 4.29
CA GLN A 72 -24.78 11.40 2.96
C GLN A 72 -23.83 11.92 1.86
N ASN A 73 -23.59 13.23 1.80
CA ASN A 73 -22.77 13.86 0.77
C ASN A 73 -21.28 13.48 0.85
N THR A 74 -20.83 12.98 1.99
CA THR A 74 -19.46 12.48 2.20
C THR A 74 -19.37 10.95 2.15
N PHE A 75 -20.44 10.27 1.72
CA PHE A 75 -20.52 8.82 1.58
C PHE A 75 -20.17 8.06 2.88
N ASN A 76 -20.45 8.67 4.04
CA ASN A 76 -20.15 8.09 5.35
C ASN A 76 -21.35 7.36 5.98
N GLY A 77 -22.52 7.45 5.35
CA GLY A 77 -23.77 6.93 5.87
C GLY A 77 -24.94 7.33 4.98
N ASP A 78 -26.10 6.76 5.26
CA ASP A 78 -27.32 7.05 4.52
C ASP A 78 -28.57 6.93 5.40
N VAL A 79 -29.71 7.29 4.84
CA VAL A 79 -31.03 7.26 5.48
C VAL A 79 -31.95 6.35 4.70
N ILE A 80 -32.55 5.37 5.37
CA ILE A 80 -33.55 4.46 4.77
C ILE A 80 -34.89 4.58 5.50
N PRO A 81 -36.04 4.48 4.80
CA PRO A 81 -37.34 4.51 5.44
C PRO A 81 -37.55 3.31 6.37
N ILE A 82 -38.24 3.52 7.49
CA ILE A 82 -38.73 2.42 8.34
C ILE A 82 -40.07 1.95 7.76
N GLU A 83 -40.05 0.82 7.07
CA GLU A 83 -41.26 0.12 6.64
C GLU A 83 -41.91 -0.63 7.81
N ASN A 84 -43.22 -0.89 7.71
CA ASN A 84 -43.94 -1.71 8.70
C ASN A 84 -43.26 -3.08 8.80
N ASP A 85 -43.02 -3.56 10.02
CA ASP A 85 -42.27 -4.78 10.36
C ASP A 85 -40.77 -4.78 10.01
N SER A 86 -40.17 -3.65 9.61
CA SER A 86 -38.73 -3.60 9.37
C SER A 86 -37.91 -3.64 10.66
N CYS A 87 -36.95 -4.56 10.71
CA CYS A 87 -35.94 -4.60 11.78
C CYS A 87 -34.82 -3.59 11.49
N ARG A 88 -34.17 -3.11 12.56
CA ARG A 88 -33.01 -2.23 12.45
C ARG A 88 -31.88 -2.88 11.62
N PRO A 89 -31.29 -2.18 10.64
CA PRO A 89 -30.15 -2.66 9.89
C PRO A 89 -28.98 -3.10 10.77
N ALA A 90 -28.42 -4.27 10.47
CA ALA A 90 -27.18 -4.72 11.07
C ALA A 90 -26.00 -4.05 10.36
N VAL A 91 -25.35 -3.10 11.04
CA VAL A 91 -24.15 -2.43 10.55
C VAL A 91 -22.92 -3.06 11.19
N PHE A 92 -22.09 -3.71 10.38
CA PHE A 92 -20.82 -4.26 10.84
C PHE A 92 -19.80 -3.14 11.03
N LYS A 93 -19.04 -3.20 12.13
CA LYS A 93 -17.93 -2.26 12.35
C LYS A 93 -16.78 -2.62 11.42
N PRO A 94 -16.07 -1.64 10.83
CA PRO A 94 -14.80 -1.93 10.18
C PRO A 94 -13.89 -2.58 11.23
N ILE A 95 -13.40 -3.78 10.93
CA ILE A 95 -12.40 -4.43 11.77
C ILE A 95 -11.09 -3.68 11.51
N ILE A 96 -10.72 -2.78 12.42
CA ILE A 96 -9.41 -2.15 12.38
C ILE A 96 -8.40 -3.23 12.75
N ASN A 97 -7.71 -3.78 11.75
CA ASN A 97 -6.52 -4.59 12.01
C ASN A 97 -5.37 -3.66 12.40
N ASN A 98 -5.40 -3.16 13.65
CA ASN A 98 -4.27 -2.47 14.25
C ASN A 98 -3.19 -3.52 14.57
N GLN A 99 -2.34 -3.82 13.58
CA GLN A 99 -1.13 -4.63 13.74
C GLN A 99 -0.16 -4.10 14.83
N ARG A 100 -0.46 -2.95 15.44
CA ARG A 100 0.35 -2.30 16.49
C ARG A 100 -0.08 -2.59 17.92
N ALA A 101 -1.03 -3.50 18.16
CA ALA A 101 -1.31 -3.99 19.51
C ALA A 101 -0.21 -4.97 19.99
N PHE A 102 1.04 -4.52 19.97
CA PHE A 102 2.21 -5.29 20.44
C PHE A 102 2.10 -5.65 21.93
N GLU A 103 1.32 -4.90 22.71
CA GLU A 103 1.06 -5.18 24.12
C GLU A 103 0.40 -6.55 24.37
N LYS A 104 -0.23 -7.16 23.36
CA LYS A 104 -0.79 -8.52 23.44
C LYS A 104 0.23 -9.63 23.12
N LEU A 105 1.37 -9.30 22.52
CA LEU A 105 2.41 -10.27 22.17
C LEU A 105 3.33 -10.57 23.36
N ASP A 106 3.56 -9.59 24.24
CA ASP A 106 4.42 -9.77 25.43
C ASP A 106 3.74 -10.55 26.58
N THR A 107 2.44 -10.84 26.49
CA THR A 107 1.67 -11.48 27.59
C THR A 107 1.46 -12.98 27.43
N TYR A 108 1.91 -13.58 26.33
CA TYR A 108 1.76 -15.01 26.10
C TYR A 108 3.08 -15.66 25.68
N ASP A 109 3.67 -16.45 26.58
CA ASP A 109 4.82 -17.35 26.34
C ASP A 109 4.58 -18.38 25.20
N TRP A 110 3.36 -18.43 24.66
CA TRP A 110 2.94 -19.33 23.60
C TRP A 110 2.38 -18.54 22.40
N ILE A 111 3.10 -17.57 21.84
CA ILE A 111 2.81 -17.23 20.44
C ILE A 111 3.07 -18.51 19.65
N ASN A 112 2.01 -19.17 19.21
CA ASN A 112 2.09 -20.31 18.33
C ASN A 112 2.65 -19.77 17.00
N ILE A 113 3.97 -19.86 16.86
CA ILE A 113 4.82 -19.27 15.81
C ILE A 113 4.30 -19.57 14.38
N ASN A 114 3.40 -20.54 14.23
CA ASN A 114 3.03 -21.13 12.95
C ASN A 114 1.84 -20.50 12.22
N SER A 115 1.01 -19.64 12.84
CA SER A 115 -0.16 -19.08 12.13
C SER A 115 -0.48 -17.61 12.42
N GLU A 116 -0.23 -17.11 13.63
CA GLU A 116 -0.60 -15.74 13.99
C GLU A 116 0.41 -14.71 13.49
N VAL A 117 1.70 -15.07 13.36
CA VAL A 117 2.74 -14.20 12.77
C VAL A 117 2.37 -13.76 11.35
N MET A 118 1.70 -14.66 10.60
CA MET A 118 1.26 -14.37 9.24
C MET A 118 0.31 -13.18 9.21
N ASN A 119 -0.52 -12.97 10.25
CA ASN A 119 -1.48 -11.86 10.38
C ASN A 119 -0.82 -10.47 10.48
N TYR A 120 0.50 -10.42 10.73
CA TYR A 120 1.27 -9.19 10.93
C TYR A 120 2.21 -8.87 9.75
N LEU A 121 2.12 -9.62 8.66
CA LEU A 121 2.93 -9.37 7.46
C LEU A 121 2.45 -8.09 6.74
N GLU A 122 3.08 -6.96 7.06
CA GLU A 122 2.81 -5.68 6.40
C GLU A 122 3.50 -5.59 5.03
N GLU A 123 4.79 -5.92 4.98
CA GLU A 123 5.62 -5.85 3.78
C GLU A 123 6.46 -7.12 3.63
N VAL A 124 6.45 -7.73 2.44
CA VAL A 124 7.19 -8.95 2.14
C VAL A 124 8.11 -8.71 0.94
N PHE A 125 9.37 -9.14 1.05
CA PHE A 125 10.37 -9.09 -0.03
C PHE A 125 10.63 -10.51 -0.53
N ILE A 126 10.35 -10.77 -1.81
CA ILE A 126 10.46 -12.10 -2.41
C ILE A 126 11.43 -12.04 -3.58
N TYR A 127 12.54 -12.76 -3.44
CA TYR A 127 13.53 -12.94 -4.49
C TYR A 127 13.12 -14.15 -5.33
N ILE A 128 12.52 -13.90 -6.50
CA ILE A 128 11.99 -14.98 -7.34
C ILE A 128 13.07 -15.70 -8.13
N ASN A 129 14.18 -15.01 -8.42
CA ASN A 129 15.38 -15.61 -8.98
C ASN A 129 16.63 -14.83 -8.59
N GLY A 130 17.77 -15.50 -8.66
CA GLY A 130 19.06 -14.86 -8.50
C GLY A 130 19.46 -14.03 -9.72
N GLY A 131 20.45 -13.16 -9.53
CA GLY A 131 21.12 -12.45 -10.60
C GLY A 131 22.61 -12.77 -10.60
N LYS A 132 23.26 -12.61 -11.75
CA LYS A 132 24.72 -12.65 -11.81
C LYS A 132 25.27 -11.24 -11.57
N GLN A 133 26.33 -11.15 -10.79
CA GLN A 133 27.05 -9.89 -10.67
C GLN A 133 27.66 -9.58 -12.03
N ASN A 134 27.41 -8.38 -12.54
CA ASN A 134 28.10 -7.93 -13.74
C ASN A 134 29.57 -7.70 -13.36
N ASN A 135 30.50 -8.33 -14.07
CA ASN A 135 31.95 -8.29 -13.81
C ASN A 135 32.56 -6.88 -13.80
N LEU A 136 31.78 -5.85 -14.16
CA LEU A 136 32.23 -4.49 -14.37
C LEU A 136 32.69 -3.82 -13.07
N ARG A 137 31.99 -4.01 -11.94
CA ARG A 137 32.45 -3.63 -10.59
C ARG A 137 31.74 -4.51 -9.55
N ASN A 138 32.49 -5.06 -8.59
CA ASN A 138 31.96 -5.89 -7.49
C ASN A 138 31.16 -5.04 -6.48
N ILE A 139 30.03 -4.49 -6.93
CA ILE A 139 29.15 -3.62 -6.14
C ILE A 139 28.14 -4.50 -5.42
N LYS A 140 28.32 -4.66 -4.10
CA LYS A 140 27.41 -5.42 -3.23
C LYS A 140 26.26 -4.54 -2.74
N LEU A 141 25.31 -4.25 -3.63
CA LEU A 141 24.14 -3.40 -3.32
C LEU A 141 23.22 -4.00 -2.24
N PHE A 142 23.10 -5.34 -2.23
CA PHE A 142 22.14 -6.05 -1.39
C PHE A 142 22.32 -5.81 0.12
N ASN A 143 23.51 -5.39 0.55
CA ASN A 143 23.81 -5.07 1.95
C ASN A 143 23.20 -3.73 2.42
N GLN A 144 22.84 -2.84 1.49
CA GLN A 144 22.24 -1.55 1.81
C GLN A 144 20.81 -1.42 1.29
N ILE A 145 20.51 -2.05 0.16
CA ILE A 145 19.26 -1.88 -0.58
C ILE A 145 18.87 -3.21 -1.18
N HIS A 146 17.61 -3.59 -0.98
CA HIS A 146 17.04 -4.77 -1.62
C HIS A 146 17.14 -4.65 -3.14
N SER A 147 17.90 -5.55 -3.76
CA SER A 147 18.13 -5.62 -5.20
C SER A 147 18.02 -7.09 -5.63
N TYR A 148 19.03 -7.66 -6.27
CA TYR A 148 19.11 -9.10 -6.54
C TYR A 148 20.02 -9.80 -5.51
N ILE A 149 19.83 -11.11 -5.37
CA ILE A 149 20.77 -11.99 -4.67
C ILE A 149 21.68 -12.63 -5.71
N GLU A 150 22.99 -12.67 -5.46
CA GLU A 150 23.93 -13.38 -6.31
C GLU A 150 23.73 -14.89 -6.18
N SER A 151 23.02 -15.48 -7.14
CA SER A 151 22.62 -16.88 -7.13
C SER A 151 22.16 -17.31 -8.52
N ASN A 152 22.23 -18.62 -8.80
CA ASN A 152 21.59 -19.22 -9.98
C ASN A 152 20.28 -19.94 -9.62
N LEU A 153 19.79 -19.76 -8.39
CA LEU A 153 18.57 -20.38 -7.92
C LEU A 153 17.34 -19.56 -8.34
N GLU A 154 16.25 -20.27 -8.57
CA GLU A 154 14.92 -19.72 -8.73
C GLU A 154 14.02 -20.26 -7.62
N ILE A 155 13.04 -19.47 -7.21
CA ILE A 155 12.09 -19.91 -6.19
C ILE A 155 11.15 -20.97 -6.75
N ASP A 156 10.89 -22.01 -5.97
CA ASP A 156 9.88 -22.98 -6.35
C ASP A 156 8.49 -22.33 -6.28
N SER A 157 7.79 -22.30 -7.41
CA SER A 157 6.48 -21.68 -7.53
C SER A 157 5.39 -22.42 -6.76
N GLN A 158 5.50 -23.74 -6.62
CA GLN A 158 4.57 -24.55 -5.83
C GLN A 158 4.76 -24.25 -4.35
N LEU A 159 6.00 -24.20 -3.88
CA LEU A 159 6.31 -23.85 -2.50
C LEU A 159 5.82 -22.44 -2.16
N LEU A 160 6.02 -21.48 -3.07
CA LEU A 160 5.54 -20.11 -2.91
C LEU A 160 4.01 -20.05 -2.87
N ALA A 161 3.33 -20.82 -3.70
CA ALA A 161 1.88 -20.92 -3.68
C ALA A 161 1.38 -21.53 -2.36
N GLU A 162 2.02 -22.57 -1.85
CA GLU A 162 1.69 -23.19 -0.56
C GLU A 162 1.89 -22.24 0.61
N PHE A 163 2.95 -21.43 0.58
CA PHE A 163 3.16 -20.35 1.53
C PHE A 163 1.97 -19.37 1.51
N PHE A 164 1.59 -18.87 0.33
CA PHE A 164 0.51 -17.90 0.20
C PHE A 164 -0.88 -18.45 0.48
N LYS A 165 -1.12 -19.76 0.36
CA LYS A 165 -2.40 -20.37 0.77
C LYS A 165 -2.72 -20.12 2.25
N ARG A 166 -1.70 -19.93 3.09
CA ARG A 166 -1.86 -19.68 4.53
C ARG A 166 -2.07 -18.20 4.87
N VAL A 167 -1.85 -17.31 3.91
CA VAL A 167 -2.03 -15.86 4.06
C VAL A 167 -3.47 -15.51 3.73
N ILE A 168 -4.11 -14.71 4.59
CA ILE A 168 -5.47 -14.20 4.33
C ILE A 168 -5.44 -13.24 3.12
N ASP A 169 -6.48 -13.25 2.31
CA ASP A 169 -6.57 -12.37 1.14
C ASP A 169 -6.48 -10.90 1.57
N LYS A 170 -5.75 -10.11 0.79
CA LYS A 170 -5.49 -8.67 1.04
C LYS A 170 -4.96 -8.34 2.42
N GLN A 171 -4.34 -9.30 3.09
CA GLN A 171 -3.82 -9.09 4.43
C GLN A 171 -2.43 -8.45 4.42
N ILE A 172 -1.67 -8.63 3.32
CA ILE A 172 -0.37 -7.99 3.13
C ILE A 172 -0.58 -6.63 2.48
N ASN A 173 0.00 -5.57 3.04
CA ASN A 173 -0.07 -4.26 2.39
C ASN A 173 0.78 -4.24 1.11
N ARG A 174 2.01 -4.75 1.18
CA ARG A 174 2.95 -4.68 0.06
C ARG A 174 3.75 -5.97 -0.13
N ILE A 175 3.80 -6.44 -1.38
CA ILE A 175 4.76 -7.46 -1.82
C ILE A 175 5.73 -6.81 -2.79
N ASN A 176 7.02 -6.91 -2.47
CA ASN A 176 8.13 -6.53 -3.32
C ASN A 176 8.67 -7.77 -4.02
N ILE A 177 8.62 -7.77 -5.35
CA ILE A 177 9.16 -8.82 -6.21
C ILE A 177 10.54 -8.38 -6.68
N LEU A 178 11.55 -9.17 -6.33
CA LEU A 178 12.94 -8.89 -6.64
C LEU A 178 13.58 -10.07 -7.37
N GLY A 179 14.68 -9.80 -8.05
CA GLY A 179 15.49 -10.83 -8.67
C GLY A 179 16.52 -10.23 -9.60
N GLY A 180 17.29 -11.08 -10.28
CA GLY A 180 18.16 -10.65 -11.36
C GLY A 180 17.32 -10.21 -12.56
N ASN A 181 16.96 -11.18 -13.40
CA ASN A 181 15.98 -10.98 -14.46
C ASN A 181 14.64 -11.57 -14.04
N ILE A 182 13.82 -10.80 -13.32
CA ILE A 182 12.49 -11.22 -12.87
C ILE A 182 11.66 -11.82 -14.01
N MET A 183 11.77 -11.24 -15.21
CA MET A 183 10.97 -11.62 -16.37
C MET A 183 11.35 -12.98 -16.97
N SER A 184 12.51 -13.55 -16.62
CA SER A 184 12.90 -14.90 -17.08
C SER A 184 12.24 -16.03 -16.30
N HIS A 185 11.63 -15.74 -15.16
CA HIS A 185 11.05 -16.77 -14.31
C HIS A 185 9.82 -17.40 -14.99
N ALA A 186 9.89 -18.70 -15.29
CA ALA A 186 8.93 -19.40 -16.14
C ALA A 186 7.45 -19.26 -15.70
N PHE A 187 7.22 -19.30 -14.38
CA PHE A 187 5.87 -19.21 -13.79
C PHE A 187 5.53 -17.84 -13.21
N LEU A 188 6.20 -16.77 -13.66
CA LEU A 188 6.03 -15.42 -13.12
C LEU A 188 4.56 -14.96 -13.11
N SER A 189 3.81 -15.26 -14.17
CA SER A 189 2.40 -14.83 -14.27
C SER A 189 1.52 -15.48 -13.21
N ASP A 190 1.75 -16.75 -12.89
CA ASP A 190 0.99 -17.47 -11.84
C ASP A 190 1.35 -16.95 -10.46
N ILE A 191 2.64 -16.68 -10.22
CA ILE A 191 3.12 -16.07 -8.97
C ILE A 191 2.47 -14.71 -8.75
N ILE A 192 2.46 -13.84 -9.76
CA ILE A 192 1.83 -12.51 -9.67
C ILE A 192 0.34 -12.64 -9.37
N ARG A 193 -0.35 -13.58 -10.01
CA ARG A 193 -1.78 -13.81 -9.78
C ARG A 193 -2.05 -14.13 -8.31
N ILE A 194 -1.30 -15.08 -7.74
CA ILE A 194 -1.41 -15.47 -6.33
C ILE A 194 -1.10 -14.27 -5.42
N MET A 195 0.01 -13.57 -5.66
CA MET A 195 0.38 -12.40 -4.86
C MET A 195 -0.67 -11.29 -4.89
N ARG A 196 -1.32 -11.07 -6.04
CA ARG A 196 -2.39 -10.08 -6.19
C ARG A 196 -3.64 -10.44 -5.39
N GLU A 197 -3.92 -11.71 -5.14
CA GLU A 197 -5.01 -12.10 -4.23
C GLU A 197 -4.66 -11.72 -2.77
N LYS A 198 -3.37 -11.82 -2.42
CA LYS A 198 -2.88 -11.66 -1.04
C LYS A 198 -2.48 -10.23 -0.66
N ALA A 199 -2.11 -9.38 -1.61
CA ALA A 199 -1.58 -8.04 -1.31
C ALA A 199 -2.35 -6.87 -1.95
N HIS A 200 -2.30 -5.71 -1.30
CA HIS A 200 -2.82 -4.46 -1.85
C HIS A 200 -1.91 -3.87 -2.93
N ILE A 201 -0.58 -3.91 -2.71
CA ILE A 201 0.42 -3.32 -3.61
C ILE A 201 1.40 -4.40 -4.05
N ILE A 202 1.56 -4.56 -5.37
CA ILE A 202 2.65 -5.30 -5.98
C ILE A 202 3.68 -4.31 -6.53
N ASN A 203 4.90 -4.38 -5.98
CA ASN A 203 6.04 -3.56 -6.40
C ASN A 203 7.13 -4.42 -7.02
N PHE A 204 7.59 -4.07 -8.22
CA PHE A 204 8.72 -4.75 -8.85
C PHE A 204 10.02 -3.99 -8.63
N HIS A 205 11.10 -4.69 -8.30
CA HIS A 205 12.43 -4.11 -8.16
C HIS A 205 13.33 -4.59 -9.30
N PHE A 206 13.79 -3.65 -10.13
CA PHE A 206 14.74 -3.94 -11.20
C PHE A 206 16.03 -3.16 -10.99
N ARG A 207 17.17 -3.78 -11.31
CA ARG A 207 18.39 -3.02 -11.64
C ARG A 207 18.21 -2.45 -13.05
N PHE A 208 18.65 -1.22 -13.28
CA PHE A 208 18.37 -0.51 -14.54
C PHE A 208 18.89 -1.24 -15.80
N ASP A 209 19.97 -2.02 -15.69
CA ASP A 209 20.61 -2.76 -16.77
C ASP A 209 19.90 -4.08 -17.10
N GLU A 210 19.12 -4.63 -16.15
CA GLU A 210 18.23 -5.77 -16.38
C GLU A 210 16.88 -5.34 -16.95
N TRP A 211 16.56 -4.04 -16.87
CA TRP A 211 15.35 -3.49 -17.45
C TRP A 211 15.45 -3.45 -18.98
N LYS A 212 14.41 -3.96 -19.65
CA LYS A 212 14.25 -3.88 -21.10
C LYS A 212 12.97 -3.15 -21.47
N ALA A 213 13.01 -2.39 -22.55
CA ALA A 213 11.84 -1.65 -23.02
C ALA A 213 10.64 -2.54 -23.34
N GLU A 214 10.87 -3.78 -23.78
CA GLU A 214 9.82 -4.76 -24.08
C GLU A 214 9.02 -5.21 -22.84
N TYR A 215 9.65 -5.20 -21.64
CA TYR A 215 8.98 -5.59 -20.40
C TYR A 215 7.82 -4.65 -20.06
N LYS A 216 7.84 -3.41 -20.58
CA LYS A 216 6.77 -2.41 -20.38
C LYS A 216 5.41 -2.91 -20.84
N LYS A 217 5.34 -3.54 -22.00
CA LYS A 217 4.07 -4.07 -22.53
C LYS A 217 3.52 -5.22 -21.68
N VAL A 218 4.42 -6.05 -21.15
CA VAL A 218 4.05 -7.20 -20.33
C VAL A 218 3.62 -6.79 -18.92
N LEU A 219 4.21 -5.71 -18.40
CA LEU A 219 4.00 -5.24 -17.04
C LEU A 219 2.87 -4.21 -16.91
N GLU A 220 2.33 -3.70 -18.01
CA GLU A 220 1.35 -2.59 -18.06
C GLU A 220 0.10 -2.75 -17.17
N SER A 221 -0.24 -3.97 -16.80
CA SER A 221 -1.35 -4.32 -15.87
C SER A 221 -0.91 -5.11 -14.63
N LYS A 222 0.38 -5.46 -14.52
CA LYS A 222 0.88 -6.44 -13.56
C LYS A 222 1.53 -5.83 -12.31
N PHE A 223 1.76 -4.51 -12.27
CA PHE A 223 2.30 -3.84 -11.10
C PHE A 223 1.53 -2.58 -10.69
N ASP A 224 1.58 -2.30 -9.39
CA ASP A 224 1.06 -1.08 -8.80
C ASP A 224 2.20 -0.06 -8.67
N GLU A 225 3.40 -0.53 -8.34
CA GLU A 225 4.63 0.26 -8.26
C GLU A 225 5.83 -0.41 -8.94
N LEU A 226 6.80 0.41 -9.34
CA LEU A 226 8.05 -0.03 -9.94
C LEU A 226 9.21 0.70 -9.26
N THR A 227 10.18 -0.05 -8.76
CA THR A 227 11.41 0.48 -8.17
C THR A 227 12.59 0.13 -9.07
N ILE A 228 13.28 1.15 -9.57
CA ILE A 228 14.46 1.00 -10.43
C ILE A 228 15.71 1.40 -9.63
N ILE A 229 16.66 0.50 -9.53
CA ILE A 229 17.95 0.69 -8.87
C ILE A 229 18.99 1.05 -9.91
N CYS A 230 19.59 2.23 -9.74
CA CYS A 230 20.42 2.91 -10.71
C CYS A 230 21.82 3.19 -10.13
N PRO A 231 22.75 2.21 -10.12
CA PRO A 231 24.14 2.51 -9.85
C PRO A 231 24.70 3.43 -10.94
N ILE A 232 25.09 4.66 -10.57
CA ILE A 232 25.47 5.68 -11.55
C ILE A 232 26.72 5.26 -12.33
N CYS A 233 27.69 4.61 -11.68
CA CYS A 233 28.83 4.03 -12.37
C CYS A 233 28.45 3.13 -13.56
N LEU A 234 27.44 2.26 -13.40
CA LEU A 234 26.97 1.38 -14.46
C LEU A 234 26.18 2.16 -15.53
N LEU A 235 25.40 3.17 -15.14
CA LEU A 235 24.70 4.05 -16.08
C LEU A 235 25.65 4.87 -16.96
N MET A 236 26.80 5.29 -16.40
CA MET A 236 27.84 5.99 -17.14
C MET A 236 28.56 5.08 -18.14
N GLU A 237 28.71 3.79 -17.82
CA GLU A 237 29.32 2.78 -18.67
C GLU A 237 28.36 2.26 -19.75
N ASN A 238 27.05 2.27 -19.49
CA ASN A 238 26.02 1.84 -20.44
C ASN A 238 24.87 2.88 -20.57
N PRO A 239 25.14 4.03 -21.20
CA PRO A 239 24.16 5.11 -21.32
C PRO A 239 22.98 4.78 -22.25
N PHE A 240 23.14 3.76 -23.11
CA PHE A 240 22.13 3.36 -24.11
C PHE A 240 20.86 2.75 -23.49
N ASN A 241 20.91 2.31 -22.22
CA ASN A 241 19.74 1.73 -21.55
C ASN A 241 18.87 2.76 -20.80
N LEU A 242 19.07 4.05 -21.06
CA LEU A 242 18.21 5.14 -20.55
C LEU A 242 16.90 5.25 -21.34
N ASP A 243 16.85 4.74 -22.58
CA ASP A 243 15.71 4.92 -23.46
C ASP A 243 14.45 4.21 -22.94
N GLY A 244 13.56 5.04 -22.43
CA GLY A 244 12.32 4.66 -21.78
C GLY A 244 12.51 4.00 -20.41
N LEU A 245 13.67 4.13 -19.78
CA LEU A 245 13.78 4.02 -18.33
C LEU A 245 12.90 5.10 -17.68
N PHE A 246 12.99 6.32 -18.21
CA PHE A 246 12.17 7.47 -17.82
C PHE A 246 10.96 7.60 -18.74
N ASN A 247 9.76 7.40 -18.20
CA ASN A 247 8.54 7.37 -19.00
C ASN A 247 7.42 8.14 -18.32
N GLN A 248 6.82 9.10 -19.03
CA GLN A 248 5.71 9.92 -18.55
C GLN A 248 4.53 9.09 -18.01
N LYS A 249 4.15 8.01 -18.71
CA LYS A 249 3.00 7.16 -18.36
C LYS A 249 3.15 6.51 -16.99
N TYR A 250 4.39 6.19 -16.60
CA TYR A 250 4.69 5.52 -15.33
C TYR A 250 5.37 6.41 -14.30
N ALA A 251 5.63 7.68 -14.62
CA ALA A 251 6.40 8.58 -13.77
C ALA A 251 5.89 8.66 -12.32
N LYS A 252 4.57 8.55 -12.11
CA LYS A 252 3.94 8.54 -10.77
C LYS A 252 4.04 7.19 -10.05
N LYS A 253 4.19 6.08 -10.77
CA LYS A 253 4.30 4.71 -10.24
C LYS A 253 5.75 4.24 -10.07
N THR A 254 6.69 4.89 -10.76
CA THR A 254 8.10 4.51 -10.73
C THR A 254 8.87 5.32 -9.70
N LYS A 255 9.65 4.62 -8.87
CA LYS A 255 10.63 5.17 -7.93
C LYS A 255 12.04 4.82 -8.40
N TYR A 256 12.91 5.81 -8.49
CA TYR A 256 14.32 5.61 -8.84
C TYR A 256 15.20 5.70 -7.60
N ILE A 257 16.16 4.78 -7.46
CA ILE A 257 17.15 4.80 -6.39
C ILE A 257 18.53 4.88 -7.04
N PHE A 258 19.12 6.07 -7.02
CA PHE A 258 20.44 6.31 -7.59
C PHE A 258 21.53 6.02 -6.56
N ILE A 259 22.51 5.21 -6.95
CA ILE A 259 23.64 4.82 -6.09
C ILE A 259 24.90 5.47 -6.61
N ILE A 260 25.59 6.19 -5.74
CA ILE A 260 26.79 6.97 -6.07
C ILE A 260 27.98 6.57 -5.19
N GLN A 261 29.19 6.66 -5.74
CA GLN A 261 30.43 6.37 -5.01
C GLN A 261 31.34 7.58 -4.83
N ASN A 262 31.14 8.65 -5.61
CA ASN A 262 32.04 9.79 -5.66
C ASN A 262 31.32 11.03 -6.22
N GLU A 263 31.99 12.18 -6.15
CA GLU A 263 31.44 13.47 -6.60
C GLU A 263 31.13 13.50 -8.10
N LYS A 264 31.90 12.77 -8.93
CA LYS A 264 31.63 12.68 -10.38
C LYS A 264 30.29 11.99 -10.65
N GLU A 265 30.01 10.90 -9.92
CA GLU A 265 28.73 10.20 -9.98
C GLU A 265 27.59 11.04 -9.42
N TYR A 266 27.83 11.82 -8.36
CA TYR A 266 26.84 12.77 -7.84
C TYR A 266 26.44 13.83 -8.88
N LYS A 267 27.42 14.48 -9.53
CA LYS A 267 27.14 15.45 -10.61
C LYS A 267 26.34 14.83 -11.74
N ARG A 268 26.68 13.60 -12.13
CA ARG A 268 25.96 12.88 -13.18
C ARG A 268 24.51 12.55 -12.77
N TYR A 269 24.29 12.18 -11.52
CA TYR A 269 22.95 12.00 -10.96
C TYR A 269 22.13 13.30 -11.06
N GLU A 270 22.70 14.44 -10.67
CA GLU A 270 22.03 15.75 -10.72
C GLU A 270 21.65 16.13 -12.16
N GLU A 271 22.54 15.89 -13.12
CA GLU A 271 22.24 16.08 -14.55
C GLU A 271 21.07 15.21 -15.01
N ILE A 272 21.04 13.93 -14.61
CA ILE A 272 19.96 13.01 -14.99
C ILE A 272 18.63 13.51 -14.43
N VAL A 273 18.56 13.83 -13.14
CA VAL A 273 17.31 14.30 -12.51
C VAL A 273 16.85 15.62 -13.13
N SER A 274 17.76 16.56 -13.33
CA SER A 274 17.44 17.90 -13.85
C SER A 274 16.94 17.85 -15.30
N ASN A 275 17.51 16.96 -16.11
CA ASN A 275 17.17 16.86 -17.54
C ASN A 275 15.98 15.93 -17.81
N ASN A 276 15.47 15.20 -16.81
CA ASN A 276 14.41 14.21 -17.01
C ASN A 276 13.18 14.50 -16.13
N PRO A 277 12.15 15.20 -16.67
CA PRO A 277 10.96 15.59 -15.90
C PRO A 277 10.11 14.40 -15.42
N TYR A 278 10.37 13.19 -15.92
CA TYR A 278 9.66 11.97 -15.54
C TYR A 278 10.27 11.25 -14.33
N VAL A 279 11.41 11.74 -13.83
CA VAL A 279 12.04 11.27 -12.59
C VAL A 279 11.44 12.04 -11.41
N ILE A 280 10.19 11.70 -11.05
CA ILE A 280 9.43 12.42 -10.03
C ILE A 280 9.73 11.91 -8.62
N LYS A 281 9.75 10.57 -8.45
CA LYS A 281 10.05 9.91 -7.17
C LYS A 281 11.45 9.34 -7.24
N TYR A 282 12.41 9.97 -6.55
CA TYR A 282 13.78 9.48 -6.53
C TYR A 282 14.45 9.64 -5.17
N ARG A 283 15.51 8.87 -4.95
CA ARG A 283 16.45 9.02 -3.84
C ARG A 283 17.87 8.84 -4.37
N CYS A 284 18.82 9.56 -3.80
CA CYS A 284 20.24 9.38 -4.04
C CYS A 284 20.88 8.85 -2.76
N LEU A 285 21.65 7.76 -2.87
CA LEU A 285 22.27 7.09 -1.73
C LEU A 285 23.76 6.84 -2.02
N PRO A 286 24.66 7.17 -1.07
CA PRO A 286 26.04 6.74 -1.18
C PRO A 286 26.16 5.23 -1.03
N LEU A 287 27.00 4.61 -1.86
CA LEU A 287 27.37 3.21 -1.73
C LEU A 287 28.24 3.05 -0.47
N PHE A 288 27.82 2.25 0.49
CA PHE A 288 28.60 1.87 1.65
C PHE A 288 29.42 0.64 1.31
N ASN A 289 30.74 0.78 1.34
CA ASN A 289 31.71 -0.28 1.10
C ASN A 289 32.41 -0.74 2.39
N GLY A 290 31.97 -0.22 3.56
CA GLY A 290 32.55 -0.50 4.87
C GLY A 290 33.73 0.41 5.25
N SER A 291 34.22 1.25 4.34
CA SER A 291 35.39 2.14 4.55
C SER A 291 35.08 3.62 4.34
N ASN A 292 33.81 3.97 4.08
CA ASN A 292 33.37 5.30 3.71
C ASN A 292 32.22 5.82 4.57
#